data_AF-A0A523RZA7-F1
#
_entry.id   AF-A0A523RZA7-F1
#
_cell.length_a   1.000
_cell.length_b   1.000
_cell.length_c   1.000
_cell.angle_alpha   90.00
_cell.angle_beta   90.00
_cell.angle_gamma   90.00
#
_symmetry.space_group_name_H-M   'P 1'
#
loop_
_entity.id
_entity.type
_entity.pdbx_description
1 polymer ?
#
loop_
_entity_poly.entity_id
_entity_poly.type
_entity_poly.pdbx_seq_one_letter_code
_entity_poly.pdbx_strand_id
1 'polypeptide(L)'
;MSEIPMPASEPYQPPKQSSGCGSCAKIGVIICVLFIIGILIISMVFWGGIASIFGGIFGGGGSTYETRVLLSDHSRDVTIHDPLETYYREEFNVYSSEVQTSTSPDVNFDISVYDTGSDSVSVTIHFAIYETDVSTVDSLSWSELNSYLIEEGDYLTQVDDFFNLNNYADTYTWVIWFDATSKTDTWSVDIDLTLRYNWNL
;
A
#
# COMPACT_ATOMS: atom_id res chain seq x y z
N MET A 1 75.28 -13.45 17.28
CA MET A 1 73.92 -12.85 17.36
C MET A 1 73.97 -11.57 16.57
N SER A 2 73.18 -11.48 15.50
CA SER A 2 73.13 -10.32 14.59
C SER A 2 71.94 -9.48 15.01
N GLU A 3 72.18 -8.25 15.49
CA GLU A 3 71.13 -7.29 15.82
C GLU A 3 70.66 -6.61 14.52
N ILE A 4 69.34 -6.60 14.29
CA ILE A 4 68.70 -5.97 13.15
C ILE A 4 68.51 -4.47 13.49
N PRO A 5 68.96 -3.52 12.66
CA PRO A 5 68.72 -2.10 12.93
C PRO A 5 67.23 -1.76 12.67
N MET A 6 66.56 -1.17 13.66
CA MET A 6 65.25 -0.58 13.46
C MET A 6 65.38 0.81 12.79
N PRO A 7 64.54 1.13 11.78
CA PRO A 7 64.52 2.46 11.20
C PRO A 7 63.92 3.50 12.16
N ALA A 8 64.44 4.71 12.12
CA ALA A 8 64.00 5.84 12.94
C ALA A 8 62.56 6.26 12.61
N SER A 9 61.75 6.50 13.63
CA SER A 9 60.36 6.97 13.51
C SER A 9 60.33 8.45 13.12
N GLU A 10 59.82 8.78 11.94
CA GLU A 10 59.51 10.16 11.56
C GLU A 10 58.31 10.70 12.38
N PRO A 11 58.34 11.97 12.84
CA PRO A 11 57.25 12.55 13.60
C PRO A 11 56.01 12.83 12.73
N TYR A 12 54.85 12.43 13.23
CA TYR A 12 53.53 12.65 12.63
C TYR A 12 53.24 14.14 12.41
N GLN A 13 53.08 14.57 11.15
CA GLN A 13 52.58 15.90 10.83
C GLN A 13 51.04 15.88 10.75
N PRO A 14 50.33 16.76 11.48
CA PRO A 14 48.89 16.88 11.35
C PRO A 14 48.51 17.48 9.98
N PRO A 15 47.37 17.08 9.38
CA PRO A 15 46.96 17.62 8.09
C PRO A 15 46.65 19.12 8.17
N LYS A 16 47.07 19.86 7.14
CA LYS A 16 46.74 21.26 6.90
C LYS A 16 45.22 21.47 7.00
N GLN A 17 44.77 22.24 7.99
CA GLN A 17 43.44 22.83 7.96
C GLN A 17 43.36 23.81 6.78
N SER A 18 42.52 23.50 5.79
CA SER A 18 42.15 24.46 4.76
C SER A 18 41.24 25.53 5.37
N SER A 19 41.73 26.75 5.41
CA SER A 19 40.93 27.95 5.58
C SER A 19 40.06 28.17 4.33
N GLY A 20 38.73 28.26 4.49
CA GLY A 20 37.86 28.54 3.34
C GLY A 20 36.37 28.67 3.64
N CYS A 21 35.92 29.90 3.87
CA CYS A 21 34.58 30.45 3.56
C CYS A 21 33.35 29.93 4.35
N GLY A 22 33.25 30.33 5.61
CA GLY A 22 32.15 30.01 6.53
C GLY A 22 30.85 30.83 6.40
N SER A 23 30.42 31.28 5.22
CA SER A 23 29.10 31.93 5.10
C SER A 23 28.35 31.78 3.76
N CYS A 24 28.98 31.36 2.67
CA CYS A 24 28.24 31.07 1.43
C CYS A 24 27.69 29.63 1.36
N ALA A 25 28.33 28.69 2.05
CA ALA A 25 27.92 27.28 2.04
C ALA A 25 26.60 27.02 2.80
N LYS A 26 26.28 27.79 3.85
CA LYS A 26 25.03 27.60 4.61
C LYS A 26 23.81 28.04 3.82
N ILE A 27 23.89 29.14 3.08
CA ILE A 27 22.78 29.63 2.23
C ILE A 27 22.59 28.72 1.02
N GLY A 28 23.68 28.25 0.39
CA GLY A 28 23.61 27.28 -0.70
C GLY A 28 22.99 25.94 -0.29
N VAL A 29 23.35 25.42 0.90
CA VAL A 29 22.75 24.19 1.44
C VAL A 29 21.26 24.39 1.75
N ILE A 30 20.85 25.51 2.35
CA ILE A 30 19.44 25.78 2.65
C ILE A 30 18.61 25.89 1.36
N ILE A 31 19.12 26.57 0.33
CA ILE A 31 18.43 26.68 -0.96
C ILE A 31 18.31 25.30 -1.63
N CYS A 32 19.38 24.48 -1.61
CA CYS A 32 19.31 23.11 -2.15
C CYS A 32 18.29 22.23 -1.39
N VAL A 33 18.23 22.33 -0.06
CA VAL A 33 17.25 21.56 0.74
C VAL A 33 15.82 21.99 0.42
N LEU A 34 15.56 23.29 0.31
CA LEU A 34 14.22 23.79 -0.06
C LEU A 34 13.82 23.39 -1.49
N PHE A 35 14.77 23.33 -2.42
CA PHE A 35 14.51 22.90 -3.80
C PHE A 35 14.21 21.39 -3.88
N ILE A 36 14.92 20.57 -3.09
CA ILE A 36 14.66 19.12 -3.01
C ILE A 36 13.30 18.84 -2.39
N ILE A 37 12.95 19.52 -1.28
CA ILE A 37 11.63 19.39 -0.66
C ILE A 37 10.53 19.86 -1.63
N GLY A 38 10.75 20.96 -2.36
CA GLY A 38 9.82 21.44 -3.38
C GLY A 38 9.62 20.42 -4.51
N ILE A 39 10.69 19.82 -5.02
CA ILE A 39 10.62 18.76 -6.05
C ILE A 39 9.91 17.52 -5.49
N LEU A 40 10.17 17.12 -4.24
CA LEU A 40 9.50 15.98 -3.62
C LEU A 40 8.00 16.21 -3.46
N ILE A 41 7.59 17.36 -2.96
CA ILE A 41 6.17 17.72 -2.83
C ILE A 41 5.51 17.80 -4.21
N ILE A 42 6.14 18.46 -5.18
CA ILE A 42 5.62 18.50 -6.56
C ILE A 42 5.54 17.09 -7.13
N SER A 43 6.53 16.22 -6.91
CA SER A 43 6.49 14.84 -7.40
C SER A 43 5.40 14.01 -6.73
N MET A 44 5.17 14.16 -5.42
CA MET A 44 4.09 13.47 -4.70
C MET A 44 2.71 13.95 -5.18
N VAL A 45 2.53 15.25 -5.38
CA VAL A 45 1.28 15.82 -5.90
C VAL A 45 1.08 15.49 -7.37
N PHE A 46 2.15 15.41 -8.17
CA PHE A 46 2.06 15.09 -9.60
C PHE A 46 1.86 13.58 -9.82
N TRP A 47 2.47 12.70 -9.02
CA TRP A 47 2.20 11.27 -9.08
C TRP A 47 0.83 10.91 -8.47
N GLY A 48 0.47 11.46 -7.31
CA GLY A 48 -0.86 11.26 -6.71
C GLY A 48 -2.00 11.91 -7.50
N GLY A 49 -1.73 13.05 -8.15
CA GLY A 49 -2.71 13.78 -8.97
C GLY A 49 -2.82 13.29 -10.42
N ILE A 50 -1.76 12.72 -11.01
CA ILE A 50 -1.83 12.14 -12.36
C ILE A 50 -2.30 10.69 -12.31
N ALA A 51 -1.99 9.90 -11.28
CA ALA A 51 -2.58 8.57 -11.14
C ALA A 51 -4.12 8.63 -10.99
N SER A 52 -4.64 9.64 -10.28
CA SER A 52 -6.08 9.84 -10.09
C SER A 52 -6.80 10.46 -11.29
N ILE A 53 -6.11 11.18 -12.19
CA ILE A 53 -6.72 11.80 -13.40
C ILE A 53 -6.45 10.97 -14.67
N PHE A 54 -5.41 10.12 -14.70
CA PHE A 54 -5.02 9.28 -15.82
C PHE A 54 -5.07 7.79 -15.50
N GLY A 55 -6.17 7.32 -14.91
CA GLY A 55 -6.57 5.90 -14.93
C GLY A 55 -6.91 5.39 -16.34
N GLY A 56 -6.09 5.68 -17.35
CA GLY A 56 -6.37 5.23 -18.72
C GLY A 56 -5.35 5.52 -19.83
N ILE A 57 -4.21 6.20 -19.62
CA ILE A 57 -3.30 6.52 -20.75
C ILE A 57 -1.81 6.33 -20.41
N PHE A 58 -1.41 5.11 -20.11
CA PHE A 58 -0.06 4.63 -20.47
C PHE A 58 -0.20 3.26 -21.14
N GLY A 59 -0.66 3.30 -22.40
CA GLY A 59 -0.80 2.14 -23.27
C GLY A 59 0.56 1.58 -23.68
N GLY A 60 1.08 0.63 -22.91
CA GLY A 60 2.05 -0.35 -23.36
C GLY A 60 1.34 -1.67 -23.62
N GLY A 61 0.87 -1.90 -24.86
CA GLY A 61 0.43 -3.22 -25.37
C GLY A 61 -0.42 -4.09 -24.43
N GLY A 62 -1.28 -3.48 -23.61
CA GLY A 62 -1.96 -4.15 -22.51
C GLY A 62 -3.26 -4.81 -22.96
N SER A 63 -3.54 -5.97 -22.37
CA SER A 63 -4.86 -6.61 -22.40
C SER A 63 -5.95 -5.56 -22.21
N THR A 64 -6.89 -5.46 -23.17
CA THR A 64 -8.04 -4.57 -23.02
C THR A 64 -8.97 -5.15 -21.96
N TYR A 65 -9.30 -4.36 -20.94
CA TYR A 65 -10.22 -4.74 -19.88
C TYR A 65 -11.08 -3.54 -19.48
N GLU A 66 -12.23 -3.83 -18.89
CA GLU A 66 -13.13 -2.83 -18.31
C GLU A 66 -13.01 -2.88 -16.78
N THR A 67 -13.34 -1.78 -16.11
CA THR A 67 -13.28 -1.68 -14.65
C THR A 67 -14.55 -1.08 -14.06
N ARG A 68 -14.86 -1.45 -12.82
CA ARG A 68 -15.93 -0.86 -12.00
C ARG A 68 -15.43 -0.69 -10.57
N VAL A 69 -15.59 0.51 -10.03
CA VAL A 69 -15.28 0.81 -8.63
C VAL A 69 -16.30 0.09 -7.74
N LEU A 70 -15.79 -0.69 -6.77
CA LEU A 70 -16.57 -1.34 -5.73
C LEU A 70 -16.57 -0.52 -4.45
N LEU A 71 -15.42 0.01 -4.07
CA LEU A 71 -15.23 0.93 -2.94
C LEU A 71 -14.16 1.96 -3.29
N SER A 72 -14.35 3.19 -2.84
CA SER A 72 -13.31 4.21 -2.82
C SER A 72 -13.51 5.05 -1.56
N ASP A 73 -12.64 4.83 -0.58
CA ASP A 73 -12.71 5.49 0.71
C ASP A 73 -11.31 5.93 1.15
N HIS A 74 -11.15 7.22 1.39
CA HIS A 74 -9.87 7.85 1.66
C HIS A 74 -9.87 8.52 3.02
N SER A 75 -8.74 8.42 3.70
CA SER A 75 -8.50 9.01 5.01
C SER A 75 -9.47 8.51 6.08
N ARG A 76 -9.85 7.22 6.01
CA ARG A 76 -10.68 6.61 7.04
C ARG A 76 -9.83 6.35 8.28
N ASP A 77 -10.21 6.98 9.38
CA ASP A 77 -9.59 6.74 10.68
C ASP A 77 -9.92 5.34 11.19
N VAL A 78 -8.88 4.54 11.47
CA VAL A 78 -9.02 3.24 12.10
C VAL A 78 -8.59 3.34 13.55
N THR A 79 -9.52 3.00 14.44
CA THR A 79 -9.25 2.88 15.86
C THR A 79 -9.26 1.41 16.21
N ILE A 80 -8.13 0.86 16.68
CA ILE A 80 -8.06 -0.53 17.12
C ILE A 80 -8.75 -0.62 18.48
N HIS A 81 -10.06 -0.87 18.45
CA HIS A 81 -10.84 -1.29 19.60
C HIS A 81 -11.19 -2.75 19.39
N ASP A 82 -10.39 -3.63 20.01
CA ASP A 82 -10.56 -5.08 20.03
C ASP A 82 -10.33 -5.78 18.66
N PRO A 83 -9.41 -6.78 18.57
CA PRO A 83 -9.14 -7.53 17.32
C PRO A 83 -10.36 -8.29 16.74
N LEU A 84 -11.52 -8.25 17.41
CA LEU A 84 -12.71 -8.99 17.01
C LEU A 84 -13.88 -8.13 16.47
N GLU A 85 -13.83 -6.79 16.55
CA GLU A 85 -15.03 -5.97 16.30
C GLU A 85 -14.94 -4.93 15.17
N THR A 86 -13.78 -4.69 14.56
CA THR A 86 -13.67 -3.68 13.49
C THR A 86 -13.15 -4.27 12.18
N TYR A 87 -14.05 -4.90 11.42
CA TYR A 87 -13.83 -5.27 10.03
C TYR A 87 -14.80 -4.51 9.11
N TYR A 88 -14.30 -4.12 7.93
CA TYR A 88 -15.05 -3.48 6.87
C TYR A 88 -15.52 -4.56 5.90
N ARG A 89 -16.76 -4.43 5.41
CA ARG A 89 -17.31 -5.36 4.42
C ARG A 89 -18.42 -4.70 3.62
N GLU A 90 -18.55 -5.13 2.37
CA GLU A 90 -19.67 -4.76 1.52
C GLU A 90 -19.93 -5.86 0.50
N GLU A 91 -21.19 -5.94 0.06
CA GLU A 91 -21.61 -6.87 -0.98
C GLU A 91 -21.35 -6.28 -2.36
N PHE A 92 -21.01 -7.13 -3.31
CA PHE A 92 -21.05 -6.79 -4.72
C PHE A 92 -21.46 -8.00 -5.54
N ASN A 93 -22.05 -7.72 -6.70
CA ASN A 93 -22.42 -8.75 -7.66
C ASN A 93 -21.60 -8.56 -8.93
N VAL A 94 -21.38 -9.63 -9.68
CA VAL A 94 -20.82 -9.56 -11.04
C VAL A 94 -21.99 -9.65 -12.01
N TYR A 95 -22.17 -8.64 -12.84
CA TYR A 95 -23.28 -8.64 -13.80
C TYR A 95 -22.99 -9.54 -14.99
N SER A 96 -24.05 -10.04 -15.63
CA SER A 96 -23.90 -10.83 -16.86
C SER A 96 -23.16 -10.06 -17.97
N SER A 97 -23.31 -8.73 -18.03
CA SER A 97 -22.55 -7.86 -18.94
C SER A 97 -21.05 -7.76 -18.63
N GLU A 98 -20.61 -8.20 -17.46
CA GLU A 98 -19.22 -8.14 -17.00
C GLU A 98 -18.47 -9.46 -17.25
N VAL A 99 -19.15 -10.47 -17.81
CA VAL A 99 -18.60 -11.82 -18.06
C VAL A 99 -18.77 -12.23 -19.52
N GLN A 100 -18.50 -11.30 -20.43
CA GLN A 100 -18.68 -11.50 -21.88
C GLN A 100 -17.46 -12.16 -22.54
N THR A 101 -16.33 -12.28 -21.83
CA THR A 101 -15.12 -12.96 -22.30
C THR A 101 -14.90 -14.29 -21.57
N SER A 102 -13.91 -15.08 -22.03
CA SER A 102 -13.57 -16.37 -21.39
C SER A 102 -12.72 -16.23 -20.13
N THR A 103 -12.23 -15.03 -19.83
CA THR A 103 -11.39 -14.77 -18.66
C THR A 103 -12.28 -14.35 -17.50
N SER A 104 -12.11 -14.98 -16.35
CA SER A 104 -12.86 -14.61 -15.15
C SER A 104 -12.53 -13.17 -14.73
N PRO A 105 -13.50 -12.45 -14.14
CA PRO A 105 -13.24 -11.18 -13.52
C PRO A 105 -12.37 -11.35 -12.26
N ASP A 106 -11.69 -10.29 -11.87
CA ASP A 106 -10.87 -10.23 -10.66
C ASP A 106 -11.09 -8.90 -9.92
N VAL A 107 -10.76 -8.87 -8.64
CA VAL A 107 -10.86 -7.68 -7.79
C VAL A 107 -9.45 -7.21 -7.47
N ASN A 108 -9.16 -5.96 -7.82
CA ASN A 108 -7.99 -5.25 -7.35
C ASN A 108 -8.24 -4.70 -5.94
N PHE A 109 -7.35 -5.01 -5.01
CA PHE A 109 -7.28 -4.35 -3.72
C PHE A 109 -6.09 -3.40 -3.73
N ASP A 110 -6.37 -2.10 -3.70
CA ASP A 110 -5.38 -1.05 -3.47
C ASP A 110 -5.65 -0.44 -2.09
N ILE A 111 -4.84 -0.82 -1.12
CA ILE A 111 -5.00 -0.39 0.28
C ILE A 111 -3.68 0.17 0.75
N SER A 112 -3.72 1.36 1.32
CA SER A 112 -2.53 1.98 1.90
C SER A 112 -2.83 2.52 3.29
N VAL A 113 -1.92 2.21 4.22
CA VAL A 113 -1.98 2.67 5.61
C VAL A 113 -1.06 3.87 5.77
N TYR A 114 -1.62 4.97 6.27
CA TYR A 114 -0.89 6.19 6.59
C TYR A 114 -0.96 6.45 8.09
N ASP A 115 0.21 6.60 8.72
CA ASP A 115 0.25 7.02 10.13
C ASP A 115 0.19 8.53 10.22
N THR A 116 -0.85 9.03 10.89
CA THR A 116 -1.00 10.45 11.24
C THR A 116 -0.42 10.78 12.61
N GLY A 117 0.01 9.78 13.38
CA GLY A 117 0.56 9.90 14.74
C GLY A 117 2.09 9.98 14.80
N SER A 118 2.61 9.99 16.02
CA SER A 118 4.07 10.06 16.26
C SER A 118 4.76 8.69 16.35
N ASP A 119 3.98 7.63 16.54
CA ASP A 119 4.48 6.25 16.60
C ASP A 119 4.70 5.73 15.18
N SER A 120 5.70 4.87 14.98
CA SER A 120 5.82 4.07 13.76
C SER A 120 5.24 2.69 14.04
N VAL A 121 4.03 2.40 13.56
CA VAL A 121 3.37 1.11 13.81
C VAL A 121 3.33 0.29 12.53
N SER A 122 3.70 -0.99 12.64
CA SER A 122 3.50 -1.97 11.58
C SER A 122 2.08 -2.49 11.64
N VAL A 123 1.31 -2.27 10.58
CA VAL A 123 -0.07 -2.74 10.44
C VAL A 123 -0.11 -3.90 9.45
N THR A 124 -0.66 -5.03 9.87
CA THR A 124 -1.03 -6.13 8.99
C THR A 124 -2.44 -5.85 8.48
N ILE A 125 -2.57 -5.82 7.15
CA ILE A 125 -3.84 -5.73 6.44
C ILE A 125 -4.24 -7.15 6.10
N HIS A 126 -5.43 -7.53 6.50
CA HIS A 126 -6.02 -8.81 6.17
C HIS A 126 -7.21 -8.57 5.25
N PHE A 127 -7.38 -9.42 4.26
CA PHE A 127 -8.59 -9.41 3.44
C PHE A 127 -9.08 -10.82 3.16
N ALA A 128 -10.37 -10.92 2.87
CA ALA A 128 -11.00 -12.13 2.35
C ALA A 128 -12.13 -11.76 1.38
N ILE A 129 -12.36 -12.61 0.39
CA ILE A 129 -13.51 -12.55 -0.51
C ILE A 129 -14.32 -13.83 -0.30
N TYR A 130 -15.60 -13.68 0.02
CA TYR A 130 -16.53 -14.79 0.20
C TYR A 130 -17.61 -14.78 -0.89
N GLU A 131 -17.98 -15.96 -1.38
CA GLU A 131 -19.17 -16.20 -2.22
C GLU A 131 -20.42 -16.30 -1.33
N THR A 132 -20.77 -15.19 -0.68
CA THR A 132 -21.94 -15.10 0.19
C THR A 132 -22.35 -13.65 0.41
N ASP A 133 -23.48 -13.44 1.06
CA ASP A 133 -24.00 -12.12 1.44
C ASP A 133 -23.44 -11.66 2.81
N VAL A 134 -23.51 -10.35 3.08
CA VAL A 134 -23.03 -9.75 4.32
C VAL A 134 -23.81 -10.29 5.52
N SER A 135 -25.10 -10.61 5.34
CA SER A 135 -25.90 -11.18 6.43
C SER A 135 -25.38 -12.54 6.90
N THR A 136 -24.86 -13.34 5.97
CA THR A 136 -24.24 -14.63 6.23
C THR A 136 -22.88 -14.44 6.91
N VAL A 137 -22.05 -13.50 6.42
CA VAL A 137 -20.80 -13.08 7.08
C VAL A 137 -21.03 -12.69 8.54
N ASP A 138 -22.11 -11.94 8.81
CA ASP A 138 -22.44 -11.45 10.15
C ASP A 138 -22.96 -12.53 11.10
N SER A 139 -23.55 -13.58 10.54
CA SER A 139 -24.24 -14.62 11.30
C SER A 139 -23.36 -15.82 11.66
N LEU A 140 -22.27 -16.03 10.93
CA LEU A 140 -21.42 -17.21 11.05
C LEU A 140 -20.10 -16.87 11.75
N SER A 141 -19.48 -17.90 12.34
CA SER A 141 -18.09 -17.79 12.77
C SER A 141 -17.12 -17.80 11.59
N TRP A 142 -15.92 -17.22 11.77
CA TRP A 142 -14.84 -17.28 10.76
C TRP A 142 -14.55 -18.70 10.27
N SER A 143 -14.59 -19.70 11.15
CA SER A 143 -14.39 -21.10 10.76
C SER A 143 -15.51 -21.68 9.87
N GLU A 144 -16.74 -21.19 10.02
CA GLU A 144 -17.87 -21.59 9.17
C GLU A 144 -17.83 -20.87 7.82
N LEU A 145 -17.33 -19.62 7.80
CA LEU A 145 -17.15 -18.83 6.57
C LEU A 145 -16.13 -19.41 5.59
N ASN A 146 -15.19 -20.25 6.07
CA ASN A 146 -14.24 -20.94 5.18
C ASN A 146 -14.91 -21.78 4.08
N SER A 147 -16.17 -22.21 4.26
CA SER A 147 -16.91 -22.92 3.22
C SER A 147 -17.32 -22.04 2.03
N TYR A 148 -17.34 -20.72 2.22
CA TYR A 148 -17.66 -19.70 1.22
C TYR A 148 -16.41 -18.95 0.72
N LEU A 149 -15.23 -19.25 1.26
CA LEU A 149 -14.01 -18.52 0.98
C LEU A 149 -13.56 -18.74 -0.47
N ILE A 150 -13.36 -17.64 -1.19
CA ILE A 150 -12.80 -17.62 -2.54
C ILE A 150 -11.30 -17.35 -2.50
N GLU A 151 -10.91 -16.31 -1.76
CA GLU A 151 -9.53 -15.85 -1.66
C GLU A 151 -9.32 -15.12 -0.32
N GLU A 152 -8.13 -15.23 0.27
CA GLU A 152 -7.70 -14.47 1.44
C GLU A 152 -6.21 -14.14 1.37
N GLY A 153 -5.76 -13.16 2.15
CA GLY A 153 -4.35 -12.92 2.32
C GLY A 153 -4.00 -11.80 3.29
N ASP A 154 -2.70 -11.74 3.57
CA ASP A 154 -2.11 -10.85 4.57
C ASP A 154 -0.99 -10.03 3.94
N TYR A 155 -1.06 -8.71 4.12
CA TYR A 155 -0.06 -7.78 3.61
C TYR A 155 0.40 -6.82 4.70
N LEU A 156 1.66 -6.39 4.61
CA LEU A 156 2.22 -5.43 5.56
C LEU A 156 2.07 -4.02 5.01
N THR A 157 1.29 -3.16 5.68
CA THR A 157 1.12 -1.72 5.43
C THR A 157 0.55 -1.28 4.07
N GLN A 158 0.62 -2.11 3.04
CA GLN A 158 0.09 -1.83 1.71
C GLN A 158 -0.35 -3.11 0.98
N VAL A 159 -1.47 -3.03 0.25
CA VAL A 159 -1.93 -4.01 -0.74
C VAL A 159 -2.02 -3.29 -2.09
N ASP A 160 -1.56 -3.93 -3.17
CA ASP A 160 -1.79 -3.55 -4.57
C ASP A 160 -1.72 -4.84 -5.40
N ASP A 161 -2.84 -5.58 -5.44
CA ASP A 161 -2.88 -6.90 -6.06
C ASP A 161 -4.29 -7.30 -6.55
N PHE A 162 -4.32 -8.22 -7.53
CA PHE A 162 -5.53 -8.72 -8.17
C PHE A 162 -5.88 -10.13 -7.71
N PHE A 163 -7.14 -10.33 -7.35
CA PHE A 163 -7.66 -11.60 -6.84
C PHE A 163 -8.81 -12.13 -7.71
N ASN A 164 -8.63 -13.34 -8.25
CA ASN A 164 -9.55 -13.92 -9.22
C ASN A 164 -10.87 -14.35 -8.57
N LEU A 165 -11.99 -13.98 -9.21
CA LEU A 165 -13.29 -14.53 -8.89
C LEU A 165 -13.43 -15.86 -9.67
N ASN A 166 -13.06 -16.96 -9.02
CA ASN A 166 -13.04 -18.28 -9.67
C ASN A 166 -14.45 -18.87 -9.91
N ASN A 167 -15.45 -18.38 -9.19
CA ASN A 167 -16.85 -18.76 -9.35
C ASN A 167 -17.64 -17.59 -9.97
N TYR A 168 -18.88 -17.82 -10.41
CA TYR A 168 -19.79 -16.77 -10.87
C TYR A 168 -20.98 -16.71 -9.90
N ALA A 169 -20.67 -16.50 -8.62
CA ALA A 169 -21.67 -16.30 -7.59
C ALA A 169 -22.62 -15.17 -7.98
N ASP A 170 -23.86 -15.28 -7.53
CA ASP A 170 -24.81 -14.17 -7.61
C ASP A 170 -24.35 -12.98 -6.77
N THR A 171 -23.69 -13.26 -5.63
CA THR A 171 -23.23 -12.26 -4.66
C THR A 171 -21.89 -12.66 -4.04
N TYR A 172 -21.04 -11.66 -3.89
CA TYR A 172 -19.78 -11.71 -3.17
C TYR A 172 -19.79 -10.71 -2.02
N THR A 173 -19.02 -11.02 -0.98
CA THR A 173 -18.70 -10.09 0.09
C THR A 173 -17.19 -10.03 0.25
N TRP A 174 -16.62 -8.84 0.13
CA TRP A 174 -15.23 -8.62 0.56
C TRP A 174 -15.23 -8.24 2.04
N VAL A 175 -14.18 -8.63 2.75
CA VAL A 175 -13.96 -8.30 4.16
C VAL A 175 -12.52 -7.85 4.34
N ILE A 176 -12.30 -6.74 5.06
CA ILE A 176 -10.99 -6.19 5.37
C ILE A 176 -10.91 -5.93 6.88
N TRP A 177 -9.83 -6.38 7.52
CA TRP A 177 -9.53 -6.05 8.90
C TRP A 177 -8.03 -5.81 9.07
N PHE A 178 -7.66 -5.27 10.22
CA PHE A 178 -6.32 -4.78 10.43
C PHE A 178 -5.82 -5.11 11.83
N ASP A 179 -4.61 -5.65 11.89
CA ASP A 179 -3.92 -5.98 13.12
C ASP A 179 -2.66 -5.14 13.28
N ALA A 180 -2.40 -4.69 14.51
CA ALA A 180 -1.16 -4.01 14.85
C ALA A 180 -0.68 -4.45 16.24
N THR A 181 0.64 -4.58 16.40
CA THR A 181 1.25 -5.10 17.64
C THR A 181 1.11 -4.16 18.84
N SER A 182 0.99 -2.86 18.60
CA SER A 182 0.75 -1.86 19.64
C SER A 182 0.25 -0.57 19.00
N LYS A 183 -0.70 0.13 19.63
CA LYS A 183 -0.96 1.52 19.26
C LYS A 183 -1.47 2.40 20.39
N THR A 184 -1.03 3.66 20.37
CA THR A 184 -1.51 4.73 21.25
C THR A 184 -2.29 5.85 20.54
N ASP A 185 -2.20 5.95 19.21
CA ASP A 185 -2.81 7.00 18.35
C ASP A 185 -3.72 6.46 17.21
N THR A 186 -4.42 7.32 16.47
CA THR A 186 -5.24 6.97 15.27
C THR A 186 -4.40 6.90 13.99
N TRP A 187 -4.63 5.92 13.10
CA TRP A 187 -4.04 5.86 11.76
C TRP A 187 -5.17 5.96 10.75
N SER A 188 -4.85 6.42 9.54
CA SER A 188 -5.81 6.55 8.47
C SER A 188 -5.50 5.54 7.37
N VAL A 189 -6.54 5.04 6.70
CA VAL A 189 -6.42 4.19 5.53
C VAL A 189 -7.06 4.81 4.32
N ASP A 190 -6.44 4.55 3.18
CA ASP A 190 -7.06 4.65 1.88
C ASP A 190 -7.35 3.23 1.40
N ILE A 191 -8.61 2.98 1.00
CA ILE A 191 -9.10 1.69 0.50
C ILE A 191 -9.80 1.94 -0.84
N ASP A 192 -9.21 1.42 -1.91
CA ASP A 192 -9.79 1.41 -3.25
C ASP A 192 -9.93 -0.04 -3.71
N LEU A 193 -11.17 -0.45 -3.98
CA LEU A 193 -11.49 -1.78 -4.50
C LEU A 193 -12.08 -1.64 -5.90
N THR A 194 -11.48 -2.33 -6.88
CA THR A 194 -11.90 -2.23 -8.28
C THR A 194 -12.10 -3.61 -8.88
N LEU A 195 -13.31 -3.88 -9.40
CA LEU A 195 -13.57 -5.04 -10.24
C LEU A 195 -12.97 -4.79 -11.62
N ARG A 196 -12.13 -5.70 -12.11
CA ARG A 196 -11.66 -5.74 -13.48
C ARG A 196 -12.29 -6.93 -14.20
N TYR A 197 -12.76 -6.68 -15.42
CA TYR A 197 -13.61 -7.64 -16.13
C TYR A 197 -13.50 -7.48 -17.66
N ASN A 198 -14.17 -8.38 -18.40
CA ASN A 198 -14.21 -8.39 -19.87
C ASN A 198 -12.83 -8.29 -20.55
N TRP A 199 -11.86 -9.06 -20.04
CA TRP A 199 -10.49 -9.00 -20.53
C TRP A 199 -10.07 -10.24 -21.31
N ASN A 200 -9.17 -10.04 -22.27
CA ASN A 200 -8.62 -11.10 -23.11
C ASN A 200 -7.12 -11.18 -22.84
N LEU A 201 -6.66 -12.37 -22.46
CA LEU A 201 -5.25 -12.73 -22.30
C LEU A 201 -4.57 -12.99 -23.65
#